data_AF-A0A9X3YGK4-F1
#
_entry.id   AF-A0A9X3YGK4-F1
#
_cell.length_a   1.000
_cell.length_b   1.000
_cell.length_c   1.000
_cell.angle_alpha   90.00
_cell.angle_beta   90.00
_cell.angle_gamma   90.00
#
_symmetry.space_group_name_H-M   'P 1'
#
loop_
_entity.id
_entity.type
_entity.pdbx_description
1 polymer ?
#
loop_
_entity_poly.entity_id
_entity_poly.type
_entity_poly.pdbx_seq_one_letter_code
_entity_poly.pdbx_strand_id
1 'polypeptide(L)'
;MHVPERHWRFPTAAAIDSLARRFGLPNRGNMQDWEIQVADPARLDEFLTAYDDGTLDGDERFTLMEMIIQSCEMAFEQAGRTPVNDRQWNRALERIRRDVDLHIYSLWYWADPDGESKSTGEWIVTPDLRKMMAEVLSTRTDLGER
;
A
#
# COMPACT_ATOMS: atom_id res chain seq x y z
N MET A 1 7.15 7.63 -15.10
CA MET A 1 5.69 7.89 -15.35
C MET A 1 5.19 8.80 -14.25
N HIS A 2 4.30 9.77 -14.51
CA HIS A 2 3.89 10.74 -13.48
C HIS A 2 2.41 10.65 -13.13
N VAL A 3 2.09 10.39 -11.86
CA VAL A 3 0.73 10.49 -11.33
C VAL A 3 0.39 11.97 -11.15
N PRO A 4 -0.72 12.50 -11.72
CA PRO A 4 -1.09 13.90 -11.53
C PRO A 4 -1.30 14.24 -10.05
N GLU A 5 -0.88 15.45 -9.62
CA GLU A 5 -0.93 15.91 -8.21
C GLU A 5 -2.30 15.71 -7.54
N ARG A 6 -3.40 15.85 -8.28
CA ARG A 6 -4.77 15.63 -7.77
C ARG A 6 -5.02 14.22 -7.22
N HIS A 7 -4.18 13.25 -7.57
CA HIS A 7 -4.25 11.87 -7.08
C HIS A 7 -3.18 11.56 -6.03
N TRP A 8 -2.29 12.51 -5.72
CA TRP A 8 -1.32 12.31 -4.65
C TRP A 8 -2.05 12.17 -3.33
N ARG A 9 -1.65 11.17 -2.56
CA ARG A 9 -2.20 10.90 -1.23
C ARG A 9 -1.07 10.54 -0.29
N PHE A 10 -1.23 10.97 0.95
CA PHE A 10 -0.29 10.74 2.03
C PHE A 10 -1.10 10.41 3.29
N PRO A 11 -0.55 9.60 4.21
CA PRO A 11 -1.18 9.39 5.51
C PRO A 11 -1.45 10.71 6.21
N THR A 12 -2.69 10.91 6.66
CA THR A 12 -3.07 12.13 7.39
C THR A 12 -2.94 11.91 8.89
N ALA A 13 -2.70 12.98 9.65
CA ALA A 13 -2.62 12.89 11.11
C ALA A 13 -3.92 12.32 11.72
N ALA A 14 -5.08 12.62 11.13
CA ALA A 14 -6.37 12.10 11.58
C ALA A 14 -6.50 10.58 11.33
N ALA A 15 -6.13 10.12 10.14
CA ALA A 15 -6.12 8.70 9.80
C ALA A 15 -5.14 7.91 10.67
N ILE A 16 -3.91 8.43 10.85
CA ILE A 16 -2.90 7.86 11.73
C ILE A 16 -3.44 7.73 13.16
N ASP A 17 -4.00 8.80 13.73
CA ASP A 17 -4.51 8.75 15.11
C ASP A 17 -5.70 7.79 15.26
N SER A 18 -6.57 7.73 14.26
CA SER A 18 -7.70 6.80 14.25
C SER A 18 -7.23 5.34 14.21
N LEU A 19 -6.34 4.99 13.27
CA LEU A 19 -5.80 3.63 13.13
C LEU A 19 -4.93 3.25 14.33
N ALA A 20 -4.15 4.19 14.88
CA ALA A 20 -3.36 3.95 16.09
C ALA A 20 -4.25 3.56 17.27
N ARG A 21 -5.34 4.30 17.50
CA ARG A 21 -6.33 3.98 18.53
C ARG A 21 -7.02 2.64 18.26
N ARG A 22 -7.40 2.39 17.01
CA ARG A 22 -8.09 1.16 16.59
C ARG A 22 -7.26 -0.10 16.81
N PHE A 23 -5.98 -0.06 16.47
CA PHE A 23 -5.09 -1.21 16.51
C PHE A 23 -4.18 -1.25 17.74
N GLY A 24 -4.30 -0.27 18.65
CA GLY A 24 -3.43 -0.17 19.83
C GLY A 24 -1.96 0.07 19.48
N LEU A 25 -1.68 0.83 18.42
CA LEU A 25 -0.33 1.11 17.92
C LEU A 25 0.22 2.40 18.53
N PRO A 26 1.55 2.55 18.65
CA PRO A 26 2.15 3.79 19.11
C PRO A 26 1.91 4.92 18.11
N ASN A 27 1.53 6.09 18.60
CA ASN A 27 1.45 7.34 17.82
C ASN A 27 2.13 8.46 18.60
N ARG A 28 3.46 8.57 18.45
CA ARG A 28 4.27 9.59 19.13
C ARG A 28 4.57 10.71 18.14
N GLY A 29 4.58 11.97 18.60
CA GLY A 29 4.75 13.14 17.72
C GLY A 29 6.11 13.25 17.00
N ASN A 30 7.06 12.35 17.27
CA ASN A 30 8.36 12.28 16.60
C ASN A 30 8.49 11.11 15.62
N MET A 31 7.42 10.34 15.40
CA MET A 31 7.42 9.28 14.39
C MET A 31 7.35 9.89 12.99
N GLN A 32 8.09 9.30 12.05
CA GLN A 32 8.13 9.65 10.64
C GLN A 32 7.79 8.40 9.84
N ASP A 33 7.10 8.52 8.71
CA ASP A 33 6.64 7.38 7.92
C ASP A 33 5.93 6.36 8.83
N TRP A 34 4.92 6.85 9.56
CA TRP A 34 4.30 6.15 10.69
C TRP A 34 3.84 4.75 10.28
N GLU A 35 3.16 4.66 9.15
CA GLU A 35 2.67 3.46 8.48
C GLU A 35 3.76 2.42 8.21
N ILE A 36 5.00 2.86 8.00
CA ILE A 36 6.17 1.98 7.86
C ILE A 36 6.64 1.51 9.23
N GLN A 37 6.73 2.41 10.22
CA GLN A 37 7.22 2.08 11.56
C GLN A 37 6.29 1.14 12.34
N VAL A 38 4.97 1.20 12.09
CA VAL A 38 3.97 0.37 12.77
C VAL A 38 3.52 -0.84 11.97
N ALA A 39 4.08 -1.05 10.78
CA ALA A 39 3.84 -2.24 9.98
C ALA A 39 4.21 -3.50 10.79
N ASP A 40 3.38 -4.53 10.65
CA ASP A 40 3.52 -5.76 11.41
C ASP A 40 3.04 -6.97 10.58
N PRO A 41 3.97 -7.78 10.05
CA PRO A 41 3.65 -9.02 9.33
C PRO A 41 2.69 -9.95 10.08
N ALA A 42 2.76 -9.98 11.42
CA ALA A 42 1.93 -10.87 12.23
C ALA A 42 0.46 -10.44 12.29
N ARG A 43 0.16 -9.19 11.90
CA ARG A 43 -1.18 -8.59 11.97
C ARG A 43 -1.85 -8.40 10.60
N LEU A 44 -1.24 -8.91 9.53
CA LEU A 44 -1.77 -8.78 8.16
C LEU A 44 -3.23 -9.23 8.01
N ASP A 45 -3.63 -10.35 8.62
CA ASP A 45 -5.02 -10.82 8.57
C ASP A 45 -6.00 -9.87 9.29
N GLU A 46 -5.57 -9.23 10.39
CA GLU A 46 -6.34 -8.22 11.11
C GLU A 46 -6.51 -6.95 10.26
N PHE A 47 -5.42 -6.44 9.69
CA PHE A 47 -5.41 -5.25 8.84
C PHE A 47 -6.27 -5.45 7.58
N LEU A 48 -6.13 -6.59 6.90
CA LEU A 48 -6.93 -6.92 5.71
C LEU A 48 -8.42 -7.05 6.04
N THR A 49 -8.77 -7.53 7.24
CA THR A 49 -10.16 -7.65 7.68
C THR A 49 -10.73 -6.27 8.01
N ALA A 50 -9.98 -5.43 8.71
CA ALA A 50 -10.37 -4.06 9.01
C ALA A 50 -10.57 -3.20 7.74
N TYR A 51 -9.76 -3.41 6.70
CA TYR A 51 -9.92 -2.69 5.44
C TYR A 51 -11.26 -2.96 4.73
N ASP A 52 -11.84 -4.15 4.90
CA ASP A 52 -13.09 -4.56 4.23
C ASP A 52 -14.36 -4.36 5.07
N ASP A 53 -14.24 -3.97 6.34
CA ASP A 53 -15.40 -3.92 7.24
C ASP A 53 -16.35 -2.75 6.97
N GLY A 54 -15.97 -1.84 6.07
CA GLY A 54 -16.78 -0.69 5.65
C GLY A 54 -16.85 0.45 6.67
N THR A 55 -16.05 0.41 7.74
CA THR A 55 -16.05 1.42 8.81
C THR A 55 -15.01 2.52 8.60
N LEU A 56 -14.03 2.29 7.74
CA LEU A 56 -12.93 3.22 7.47
C LEU A 56 -13.26 4.19 6.33
N ASP A 57 -12.86 5.44 6.50
CA ASP A 57 -12.91 6.45 5.45
C ASP A 57 -11.78 6.29 4.41
N GLY A 58 -11.73 7.17 3.42
CA GLY A 58 -10.73 7.10 2.36
C GLY A 58 -9.28 7.28 2.86
N ASP A 59 -9.04 8.18 3.80
CA ASP A 59 -7.69 8.48 4.29
C ASP A 59 -7.20 7.37 5.23
N GLU A 60 -8.11 6.81 6.04
CA GLU A 60 -7.85 5.62 6.85
C GLU A 60 -7.55 4.40 5.99
N ARG A 61 -8.33 4.16 4.92
CA ARG A 61 -8.09 3.04 4.00
C ARG A 61 -6.79 3.20 3.23
N PHE A 62 -6.47 4.40 2.79
CA PHE A 62 -5.18 4.70 2.17
C PHE A 62 -4.03 4.38 3.14
N THR A 63 -4.07 4.95 4.34
CA THR A 63 -3.02 4.75 5.36
C THR A 63 -2.88 3.28 5.76
N LEU A 64 -4.00 2.56 5.93
CA LEU A 64 -3.99 1.14 6.26
C LEU A 64 -3.42 0.28 5.12
N MET A 65 -3.63 0.68 3.85
CA MET A 65 -3.02 -0.03 2.72
C MET A 65 -1.51 0.12 2.71
N GLU A 66 -0.97 1.30 3.02
CA GLU A 66 0.49 1.48 3.16
C GLU A 66 1.07 0.57 4.26
N MET A 67 0.38 0.47 5.41
CA MET A 67 0.76 -0.48 6.47
C MET A 67 0.73 -1.92 5.97
N ILE A 68 -0.28 -2.31 5.19
CA ILE A 68 -0.43 -3.67 4.63
C ILE A 68 0.71 -3.97 3.65
N ILE A 69 1.03 -3.06 2.72
CA ILE A 69 2.09 -3.25 1.73
C ILE A 69 3.44 -3.41 2.44
N GLN A 70 3.77 -2.51 3.38
CA GLN A 70 5.00 -2.63 4.17
C GLN A 70 5.04 -3.93 4.99
N SER A 71 3.92 -4.34 5.59
CA SER A 71 3.84 -5.59 6.36
C SER A 71 4.08 -6.81 5.47
N CYS A 72 3.60 -6.80 4.22
CA CYS A 72 3.92 -7.84 3.24
C CYS A 72 5.40 -7.83 2.85
N GLU A 73 5.98 -6.66 2.56
CA GLU A 73 7.41 -6.50 2.25
C GLU A 73 8.28 -7.11 3.35
N MET A 74 8.03 -6.73 4.61
CA MET A 74 8.73 -7.28 5.78
C MET A 74 8.55 -8.79 5.90
N ALA A 75 7.34 -9.32 5.66
CA ALA A 75 7.09 -10.77 5.72
C ALA A 75 7.90 -11.54 4.69
N PHE A 76 8.08 -10.98 3.49
CA PHE A 76 8.86 -11.59 2.42
C PHE A 76 10.35 -11.52 2.66
N GLU A 77 10.83 -10.37 3.14
CA GLU A 77 12.23 -10.17 3.50
C GLU A 77 12.66 -11.14 4.61
N GLN A 78 11.87 -11.23 5.69
CA GLN A 78 12.13 -12.14 6.81
C GLN A 78 12.13 -13.61 6.40
N ALA A 79 11.27 -13.99 5.44
CA ALA A 79 11.19 -15.35 4.95
C ALA A 79 12.17 -15.65 3.80
N GLY A 80 12.87 -14.65 3.25
CA GLY A 80 13.76 -14.80 2.09
C GLY A 80 13.04 -15.35 0.86
N ARG A 81 11.77 -14.99 0.66
CA ARG A 81 10.92 -15.52 -0.42
C ARG A 81 10.28 -14.42 -1.25
N THR A 82 9.85 -14.77 -2.46
CA THR A 82 9.06 -13.87 -3.30
C THR A 82 7.56 -13.97 -2.97
N PRO A 83 6.73 -13.01 -3.42
CA PRO A 83 5.29 -12.99 -3.14
C PRO A 83 4.47 -14.08 -3.84
N VAL A 84 5.11 -14.97 -4.60
CA VAL A 84 4.46 -15.96 -5.47
C VAL A 84 3.50 -16.83 -4.65
N ASN A 85 2.22 -16.81 -5.03
CA ASN A 85 1.11 -17.54 -4.40
C ASN A 85 0.86 -17.18 -2.92
N ASP A 86 1.33 -16.02 -2.45
CA ASP A 86 1.04 -15.58 -1.08
C ASP A 86 -0.43 -15.15 -0.93
N ARG A 87 -1.14 -15.79 0.00
CA ARG A 87 -2.57 -15.57 0.22
C ARG A 87 -2.88 -14.15 0.69
N GLN A 88 -2.09 -13.60 1.60
CA GLN A 88 -2.34 -12.28 2.18
C GLN A 88 -1.98 -11.18 1.18
N TRP A 89 -0.92 -11.37 0.40
CA TRP A 89 -0.55 -10.47 -0.67
C TRP A 89 -1.57 -10.44 -1.81
N ASN A 90 -2.04 -11.59 -2.27
CA ASN A 90 -3.11 -11.65 -3.27
C ASN A 90 -4.36 -10.90 -2.81
N ARG A 91 -4.70 -11.00 -1.52
CA ARG A 91 -5.77 -10.19 -0.90
C ARG A 91 -5.48 -8.69 -0.94
N ALA A 92 -4.25 -8.26 -0.63
CA ALA A 92 -3.88 -6.86 -0.75
C ALA A 92 -4.03 -6.36 -2.20
N LEU A 93 -3.52 -7.12 -3.17
CA LEU A 93 -3.62 -6.81 -4.61
C LEU A 93 -5.07 -6.71 -5.10
N GLU A 94 -5.96 -7.60 -4.63
CA GLU A 94 -7.40 -7.52 -4.93
C GLU A 94 -8.03 -6.21 -4.44
N ARG A 95 -7.66 -5.75 -3.24
CA ARG A 95 -8.16 -4.50 -2.64
C ARG A 95 -7.61 -3.28 -3.37
N ILE A 96 -6.33 -3.26 -3.69
CA ILE A 96 -5.72 -2.21 -4.51
C ILE A 96 -6.42 -2.11 -5.87
N ARG A 97 -6.68 -3.25 -6.53
CA ARG A 97 -7.38 -3.27 -7.82
C ARG A 97 -8.83 -2.80 -7.71
N ARG A 98 -9.55 -3.23 -6.66
CA ARG A 98 -10.95 -2.84 -6.40
C ARG A 98 -11.08 -1.33 -6.16
N ASP A 99 -10.11 -0.75 -5.46
CA ASP A 99 -10.12 0.64 -5.00
C ASP A 99 -9.01 1.47 -5.68
N VAL A 100 -8.77 1.19 -6.97
CA VAL A 100 -7.58 1.68 -7.68
C VAL A 100 -7.47 3.20 -7.73
N ASP A 101 -8.58 3.95 -7.75
CA ASP A 101 -8.53 5.42 -7.69
C ASP A 101 -8.00 5.93 -6.35
N LEU A 102 -8.25 5.20 -5.26
CA LEU A 102 -7.71 5.54 -3.94
C LEU A 102 -6.21 5.23 -3.85
N HIS A 103 -5.78 4.14 -4.48
CA HIS A 103 -4.42 3.58 -4.33
C HIS A 103 -3.51 3.79 -5.54
N ILE A 104 -3.89 4.63 -6.50
CA ILE A 104 -3.05 4.88 -7.68
C ILE A 104 -1.70 5.49 -7.30
N TYR A 105 -1.67 6.28 -6.22
CA TYR A 105 -0.43 6.84 -5.69
C TYR A 105 0.44 5.78 -5.01
N SER A 106 -0.16 4.90 -4.20
CA SER A 106 0.52 3.72 -3.63
C SER A 106 1.13 2.85 -4.73
N LEU A 107 0.35 2.54 -5.78
CA LEU A 107 0.84 1.79 -6.94
C LEU A 107 2.06 2.46 -7.57
N TRP A 108 2.02 3.77 -7.81
CA TRP A 108 3.14 4.49 -8.40
C TRP A 108 4.37 4.50 -7.48
N TYR A 109 4.19 4.80 -6.20
CA TYR A 109 5.28 4.88 -5.23
C TYR A 109 6.00 3.54 -5.11
N TRP A 110 5.26 2.47 -4.80
CA TRP A 110 5.82 1.15 -4.55
C TRP A 110 6.26 0.40 -5.82
N ALA A 111 5.69 0.73 -6.99
CA ALA A 111 6.14 0.19 -8.28
C ALA A 111 7.48 0.81 -8.74
N ASP A 112 7.90 1.92 -8.14
CA ASP A 112 9.13 2.67 -8.48
C ASP A 112 9.40 2.64 -9.99
N PRO A 113 8.53 3.23 -10.83
CA PRO A 113 8.58 3.05 -12.27
C PRO A 113 9.83 3.67 -12.90
N ASP A 114 10.40 4.69 -12.26
CA ASP A 114 11.60 5.37 -12.72
C ASP A 114 12.88 4.73 -12.12
N GLY A 115 12.71 3.81 -11.17
CA GLY A 115 13.79 3.01 -10.58
C GLY A 115 14.74 3.86 -9.77
N GLU A 116 14.24 4.85 -9.04
CA GLU A 116 15.04 5.76 -8.23
C GLU A 116 15.52 5.09 -6.93
N SER A 117 14.84 4.03 -6.47
CA SER A 117 15.23 3.23 -5.30
C SER A 117 16.50 2.38 -5.50
N LYS A 118 17.11 2.41 -6.70
CA LYS A 118 18.28 1.59 -7.09
C LYS A 118 19.52 1.70 -6.20
N SER A 119 19.58 2.66 -5.27
CA SER A 119 20.70 2.76 -4.33
C SER A 119 20.72 1.67 -3.24
N THR A 120 19.58 1.01 -2.96
CA THR A 120 19.47 -0.02 -1.90
C THR A 120 18.91 -1.36 -2.38
N GLY A 121 18.55 -1.48 -3.67
CA GLY A 121 17.82 -2.62 -4.21
C GLY A 121 16.33 -2.32 -4.36
N GLU A 122 15.65 -3.14 -5.17
CA GLU A 122 14.21 -3.06 -5.40
C GLU A 122 13.44 -3.77 -4.27
N TRP A 123 12.33 -3.20 -3.80
CA TRP A 123 11.46 -3.86 -2.83
C TRP A 123 10.88 -5.15 -3.41
N ILE A 124 10.70 -6.17 -2.58
CA ILE A 124 10.22 -7.50 -3.00
C ILE A 124 8.82 -7.41 -3.62
N VAL A 125 7.97 -6.48 -3.16
CA VAL A 125 6.62 -6.25 -3.70
C VAL A 125 6.59 -5.48 -5.04
N THR A 126 7.66 -4.77 -5.38
CA THR A 126 7.69 -3.85 -6.54
C THR A 126 7.34 -4.52 -7.88
N PRO A 127 7.85 -5.72 -8.23
CA PRO A 127 7.54 -6.34 -9.52
C PRO A 127 6.04 -6.56 -9.76
N ASP A 128 5.29 -6.98 -8.74
CA ASP A 128 3.85 -7.22 -8.85
C ASP A 128 3.06 -5.92 -8.98
N LEU A 129 3.44 -4.89 -8.22
CA LEU A 129 2.79 -3.57 -8.28
C LEU A 129 3.08 -2.87 -9.60
N ARG A 130 4.28 -3.01 -10.16
CA ARG A 130 4.60 -2.51 -11.51
C ARG A 130 3.78 -3.20 -12.58
N LYS A 131 3.60 -4.53 -12.48
CA LYS A 131 2.72 -5.29 -13.37
C LYS A 131 1.28 -4.78 -13.27
N MET A 132 0.75 -4.63 -12.06
CA MET A 132 -0.60 -4.10 -11.84
C MET A 132 -0.76 -2.69 -12.40
N MET A 133 0.23 -1.82 -12.19
CA MET A 133 0.23 -0.46 -12.72
C MET A 133 0.08 -0.47 -14.24
N ALA A 134 0.85 -1.31 -14.94
CA ALA A 134 0.73 -1.48 -16.39
C ALA A 134 -0.67 -1.96 -16.84
N GLU A 135 -1.27 -2.91 -16.12
CA GLU A 135 -2.64 -3.40 -16.37
C GLU A 135 -3.68 -2.27 -16.22
N VAL A 136 -3.58 -1.49 -15.14
CA VAL A 136 -4.51 -0.38 -14.86
C VAL A 136 -4.43 0.69 -15.94
N LEU A 137 -3.23 1.05 -16.38
CA LEU A 137 -3.02 2.08 -17.40
C LEU A 137 -3.53 1.65 -18.77
N SER A 138 -3.32 0.38 -19.14
CA SER A 138 -3.88 -0.17 -20.38
C SER A 138 -5.40 -0.04 -20.36
N THR A 139 -6.03 -0.46 -19.26
CA THR A 139 -7.50 -0.42 -19.10
C THR A 139 -8.07 1.00 -19.16
N ARG A 140 -7.42 1.98 -18.51
CA ARG A 140 -7.88 3.39 -18.54
C ARG A 140 -7.67 4.06 -19.89
N THR A 141 -6.61 3.69 -20.62
CA THR A 141 -6.37 4.18 -21.99
C THR A 141 -7.47 3.70 -22.94
N ASP A 142 -7.94 2.46 -22.77
CA ASP A 142 -9.03 1.88 -23.56
C ASP A 142 -10.41 2.51 -23.25
N LEU A 143 -10.57 3.12 -22.07
CA LEU A 143 -11.80 3.78 -21.62
C LEU A 143 -11.86 5.30 -21.93
N GLY A 144 -10.82 5.87 -22.56
CA GLY A 144 -10.85 7.26 -23.05
C GLY A 144 -10.66 8.34 -21.99
N GLU A 145 -10.29 7.98 -20.76
CA GLU A 145 -9.94 8.93 -19.70
C GLU A 145 -8.45 9.28 -19.79
N ARG A 146 -8.14 10.49 -20.29
CA ARG A 146 -6.80 11.11 -20.22
C ARG A 146 -6.78 12.24 -19.20
#